data_AF-A0A560R9M8-F1
#
_entry.id   AF-A0A560R9M8-F1
#
_cell.length_a   1.000
_cell.length_b   1.000
_cell.length_c   1.000
_cell.angle_alpha   90.00
_cell.angle_beta   90.00
_cell.angle_gamma   90.00
#
_symmetry.space_group_name_H-M   'P 1'
#
loop_
_entity.id
_entity.type
_entity.pdbx_description
1 polymer ?
#
loop_
_entity_poly.entity_id
_entity_poly.type
_entity_poly.pdbx_seq_one_letter_code
_entity_poly.pdbx_strand_id
1 'polypeptide(L)'
;MTKPRSKKALFIGLPLALAIAGAAGFAAWDYWFKDNPGYPVAVMKQADELQERILSFDSHITVPMDFGTAENEADKDGSGQFDLVKAARGRLSGAALTIFGWPEIWNGDNAPHRPTAGFIDEARHEQETRYKIISTLVRDFPNQVAIAYTPDDFRRLHGEGKFAVFISMLNAYPLGNDVNALDKWAARGMRMFGFSYVGNNAWADSSRPLPFFNDSRDALGGLSELGKQAVHRLNDLGVIIDVSQMSTKALEQVSQLSRAPMVASHSAPRALVDIPRNLSDQEMQLIKHSGGVVQIVGFPTYIKPLSQATLDKLNALRARFDLQPLQGLEMALMPGDPVITVWSEQRFGDYASQLYGILDEEPKATLKDYGDAIDYAVKKIGIDHVGISSDFNDGGGLNGWKDVSEARNVTAELISRGYTEADIAKLWGGNFLRVWDQVQKSSRPVVKH
;
A
#
# COMPACT_ATOMS: atom_id res chain seq x y z
N MET A 1 7.24 -68.06 34.24
CA MET A 1 8.13 -66.92 33.93
C MET A 1 7.47 -66.02 32.88
N THR A 2 6.73 -65.01 33.32
CA THR A 2 6.14 -63.97 32.46
C THR A 2 7.22 -62.93 32.12
N LYS A 3 7.64 -62.85 30.86
CA LYS A 3 8.56 -61.80 30.39
C LYS A 3 7.89 -60.42 30.55
N PRO A 4 8.55 -59.43 31.18
CA PRO A 4 7.96 -58.11 31.36
C PRO A 4 7.92 -57.38 30.01
N ARG A 5 6.72 -57.24 29.45
CA ARG A 5 6.45 -56.49 28.21
C ARG A 5 6.48 -54.96 28.38
N SER A 6 6.90 -54.41 29.53
CA SER A 6 6.67 -52.99 29.85
C SER A 6 7.80 -52.01 29.55
N LYS A 7 9.05 -52.45 29.31
CA LYS A 7 10.16 -51.50 29.12
C LYS A 7 10.19 -50.85 27.72
N LYS A 8 9.92 -51.59 26.64
CA LYS A 8 9.96 -51.06 25.26
C LYS A 8 8.85 -50.04 24.96
N ALA A 9 7.67 -50.20 25.56
CA ALA A 9 6.57 -49.25 25.41
C ALA A 9 6.89 -47.90 26.08
N LEU A 10 7.63 -47.91 27.20
CA LEU A 10 8.05 -46.69 27.91
C LEU A 10 9.14 -45.92 27.15
N PHE A 11 10.12 -46.64 26.56
CA PHE A 11 11.25 -46.03 25.83
C PHE A 11 10.85 -45.40 24.48
N ILE A 12 9.73 -45.81 23.87
CA ILE A 12 9.23 -45.25 22.60
C ILE A 12 8.03 -44.32 22.85
N GLY A 13 7.17 -44.64 23.80
CA GLY A 13 5.98 -43.85 24.12
C GLY A 13 6.28 -42.51 24.79
N LEU A 14 7.29 -42.45 25.67
CA LEU A 14 7.64 -41.20 26.35
C LEU A 14 8.28 -40.16 25.41
N PRO A 15 9.25 -40.51 24.54
CA PRO A 15 9.77 -39.57 23.55
C PRO A 15 8.72 -39.13 22.54
N LEU A 16 7.82 -40.02 22.10
CA LEU A 16 6.74 -39.67 21.18
C LEU A 16 5.71 -38.73 21.83
N ALA A 17 5.33 -38.98 23.08
CA ALA A 17 4.44 -38.10 23.82
C ALA A 17 5.08 -36.73 24.09
N LEU A 18 6.37 -36.68 24.40
CA LEU A 18 7.12 -35.42 24.53
C LEU A 18 7.26 -34.68 23.20
N ALA A 19 7.45 -35.39 22.09
CA ALA A 19 7.49 -34.79 20.76
C ALA A 19 6.12 -34.23 20.34
N ILE A 20 5.03 -34.94 20.62
CA ILE A 20 3.66 -34.46 20.35
C ILE A 20 3.32 -33.27 21.25
N ALA A 21 3.62 -33.34 22.55
CA ALA A 21 3.39 -32.23 23.47
C ALA A 21 4.27 -31.02 23.13
N GLY A 22 5.51 -31.25 22.71
CA GLY A 22 6.42 -30.21 22.21
C GLY A 22 5.92 -29.57 20.92
N ALA A 23 5.43 -30.37 19.97
CA ALA A 23 4.85 -29.86 18.73
C ALA A 23 3.52 -29.11 18.97
N ALA A 24 2.67 -29.59 19.87
CA ALA A 24 1.43 -28.91 20.26
C ALA A 24 1.72 -27.61 21.03
N GLY A 25 2.71 -27.62 21.93
CA GLY A 25 3.17 -26.43 22.65
C GLY A 25 3.80 -25.40 21.71
N PHE A 26 4.60 -25.85 20.74
CA PHE A 26 5.15 -25.00 19.70
C PHE A 26 4.05 -24.43 18.80
N ALA A 27 3.09 -25.24 18.36
CA ALA A 27 1.97 -24.77 17.54
C ALA A 27 1.09 -23.77 18.31
N ALA A 28 0.84 -23.98 19.60
CA ALA A 28 0.13 -23.03 20.43
C ALA A 28 0.92 -21.72 20.60
N TRP A 29 2.24 -21.80 20.80
CA TRP A 29 3.11 -20.62 20.89
C TRP A 29 3.18 -19.84 19.58
N ASP A 30 3.43 -20.53 18.46
CA ASP A 30 3.50 -19.96 17.11
C ASP A 30 2.17 -19.30 16.73
N TYR A 31 1.05 -19.96 17.02
CA TYR A 31 -0.26 -19.45 16.64
C TYR A 31 -0.77 -18.32 17.57
N TRP A 32 -0.56 -18.39 18.89
CA TRP A 32 -1.19 -17.48 19.87
C TRP A 32 -0.25 -16.40 20.42
N PHE A 33 1.07 -16.59 20.34
CA PHE A 33 2.03 -15.74 21.07
C PHE A 33 3.13 -15.14 20.19
N LYS A 34 3.60 -15.82 19.13
CA LYS A 34 4.75 -15.36 18.34
C LYS A 34 4.51 -14.02 17.63
N ASP A 35 3.33 -13.83 17.06
CA ASP A 35 2.97 -12.61 16.32
C ASP A 35 1.91 -11.76 17.05
N ASN A 36 1.70 -12.00 18.35
CA ASN A 36 0.75 -11.22 19.16
C ASN A 36 1.43 -9.95 19.71
N PRO A 37 1.03 -8.74 19.29
CA PRO A 37 1.65 -7.48 19.71
C PRO A 37 1.21 -7.01 21.11
N GLY A 38 0.57 -7.87 21.91
CA GLY A 38 0.18 -7.60 23.30
C GLY A 38 -1.33 -7.57 23.56
N TYR A 39 -2.16 -8.06 22.64
CA TYR A 39 -3.60 -8.17 22.84
C TYR A 39 -3.98 -9.36 23.73
N PRO A 40 -5.09 -9.26 24.49
CA PRO A 40 -5.63 -10.40 25.21
C PRO A 40 -5.90 -11.57 24.27
N VAL A 41 -5.56 -12.77 24.73
CA VAL A 41 -5.74 -14.02 23.99
C VAL A 41 -7.15 -14.19 23.41
N ALA A 42 -8.19 -13.81 24.17
CA ALA A 42 -9.57 -13.88 23.71
C ALA A 42 -9.85 -12.98 22.49
N VAL A 43 -9.24 -11.79 22.45
CA VAL A 43 -9.37 -10.85 21.32
C VAL A 43 -8.65 -11.39 20.10
N MET A 44 -7.43 -11.92 20.27
CA MET A 44 -6.69 -12.55 19.15
C MET A 44 -7.44 -13.72 18.56
N LYS A 45 -8.02 -14.58 19.41
CA LYS A 45 -8.86 -15.70 18.95
C LYS A 45 -10.08 -15.21 18.17
N GLN A 46 -10.76 -14.16 18.65
CA GLN A 46 -11.89 -13.56 17.93
C GLN A 46 -11.46 -12.96 16.59
N ALA A 47 -10.29 -12.30 16.54
CA ALA A 47 -9.73 -11.75 15.32
C ALA A 47 -9.43 -12.84 14.30
N ASP A 48 -8.82 -13.96 14.73
CA ASP A 48 -8.58 -15.14 13.88
C ASP A 48 -9.89 -15.70 13.31
N GLU A 49 -10.88 -15.98 14.17
CA GLU A 49 -12.18 -16.53 13.78
C GLU A 49 -12.95 -15.61 12.82
N LEU A 50 -12.78 -14.29 12.95
CA LEU A 50 -13.37 -13.33 12.04
C LEU A 50 -12.63 -13.31 10.70
N GLN A 51 -11.29 -13.25 10.72
CA GLN A 51 -10.45 -13.18 9.52
C GLN A 51 -10.60 -14.42 8.63
N GLU A 52 -10.92 -15.59 9.20
CA GLU A 52 -11.23 -16.81 8.44
C GLU A 52 -12.54 -16.74 7.64
N ARG A 53 -13.47 -15.84 8.01
CA ARG A 53 -14.81 -15.74 7.41
C ARG A 53 -14.99 -14.52 6.52
N ILE A 54 -14.30 -13.42 6.81
CA ILE A 54 -14.49 -12.17 6.08
C ILE A 54 -13.57 -12.09 4.86
N LEU A 55 -13.99 -11.29 3.89
CA LEU A 55 -13.12 -10.82 2.82
C LEU A 55 -12.16 -9.76 3.39
N SER A 56 -10.89 -9.93 3.07
CA SER A 56 -9.81 -9.03 3.47
C SER A 56 -8.98 -8.61 2.27
N PHE A 57 -8.86 -7.30 2.08
CA PHE A 57 -8.29 -6.66 0.92
C PHE A 57 -7.38 -5.51 1.35
N ASP A 58 -6.17 -5.53 0.82
CA ASP A 58 -5.22 -4.42 0.89
C ASP A 58 -5.20 -3.70 -0.46
N SER A 59 -5.48 -2.40 -0.48
CA SER A 59 -5.51 -1.62 -1.73
C SER A 59 -4.15 -1.12 -2.22
N HIS A 60 -3.04 -1.42 -1.53
CA HIS A 60 -1.72 -1.03 -2.02
C HIS A 60 -0.59 -1.92 -1.49
N ILE A 61 -0.10 -2.82 -2.36
CA ILE A 61 1.17 -3.54 -2.16
C ILE A 61 2.03 -3.34 -3.40
N THR A 62 3.26 -2.87 -3.20
CA THR A 62 4.25 -2.73 -4.27
C THR A 62 4.79 -4.08 -4.67
N VAL A 63 4.94 -4.30 -5.99
CA VAL A 63 5.60 -5.48 -6.56
C VAL A 63 7.10 -5.17 -6.73
N PRO A 64 7.99 -5.82 -5.95
CA PRO A 64 9.43 -5.70 -6.15
C PRO A 64 9.83 -6.15 -7.57
N MET A 65 10.85 -5.53 -8.14
CA MET A 65 11.31 -5.82 -9.52
C MET A 65 11.92 -7.23 -9.68
N ASP A 66 12.33 -7.85 -8.59
CA ASP A 66 12.90 -9.19 -8.50
C ASP A 66 11.92 -10.23 -7.90
N PHE A 67 10.65 -9.85 -7.66
CA PHE A 67 9.69 -10.78 -7.07
C PHE A 67 9.43 -11.99 -7.98
N GLY A 68 9.53 -13.19 -7.41
CA GLY A 68 9.43 -14.46 -8.12
C GLY A 68 10.76 -15.00 -8.67
N THR A 69 11.89 -14.30 -8.46
CA THR A 69 13.23 -14.86 -8.77
C THR A 69 13.78 -15.70 -7.61
N ALA A 70 14.94 -16.33 -7.81
CA ALA A 70 15.65 -16.98 -6.71
C ALA A 70 15.88 -15.98 -5.56
N GLU A 71 15.75 -16.45 -4.31
CA GLU A 71 15.85 -15.66 -3.07
C GLU A 71 14.67 -14.73 -2.77
N ASN A 72 13.76 -14.52 -3.74
CA ASN A 72 12.52 -13.75 -3.55
C ASN A 72 11.31 -14.47 -4.17
N GLU A 73 11.24 -15.80 -3.98
CA GLU A 73 10.18 -16.63 -4.56
C GLU A 73 8.80 -16.30 -3.96
N ALA A 74 7.78 -16.29 -4.82
CA ALA A 74 6.43 -15.89 -4.41
C ALA A 74 5.73 -16.89 -3.47
N ASP A 75 6.15 -18.15 -3.44
CA ASP A 75 5.54 -19.24 -2.66
C ASP A 75 6.37 -19.67 -1.44
N LYS A 76 7.37 -18.87 -1.06
CA LYS A 76 8.20 -19.10 0.13
C LYS A 76 8.04 -17.96 1.13
N ASP A 77 8.28 -18.26 2.41
CA ASP A 77 8.32 -17.25 3.47
C ASP A 77 9.63 -16.43 3.35
N GLY A 78 9.62 -15.46 2.43
CA GLY A 78 10.79 -14.67 2.03
C GLY A 78 11.10 -13.52 2.98
N SER A 79 12.05 -12.66 2.61
CA SER A 79 12.40 -11.45 3.37
C SER A 79 11.44 -10.27 3.12
N GLY A 80 10.70 -10.29 2.01
CA GLY A 80 9.71 -9.27 1.67
C GLY A 80 8.46 -9.28 2.56
N GLN A 81 7.64 -8.24 2.42
CA GLN A 81 6.42 -8.06 3.22
C GLN A 81 5.19 -8.75 2.61
N PHE A 82 5.33 -9.36 1.43
CA PHE A 82 4.29 -10.14 0.76
C PHE A 82 4.89 -11.38 0.09
N ASP A 83 4.26 -12.52 0.35
CA ASP A 83 4.37 -13.78 -0.38
C ASP A 83 3.12 -14.62 -0.08
N LEU A 84 2.92 -15.72 -0.81
CA LEU A 84 1.73 -16.57 -0.67
C LEU A 84 1.68 -17.30 0.68
N VAL A 85 2.83 -17.59 1.30
CA VAL A 85 2.88 -18.24 2.63
C VAL A 85 2.39 -17.27 3.69
N LYS A 86 2.89 -16.03 3.68
CA LYS A 86 2.45 -14.97 4.59
C LYS A 86 1.00 -14.59 4.36
N ALA A 87 0.56 -14.45 3.10
CA ALA A 87 -0.84 -14.12 2.79
C ALA A 87 -1.80 -15.21 3.32
N ALA A 88 -1.44 -16.49 3.17
CA ALA A 88 -2.21 -17.61 3.70
C ALA A 88 -2.21 -17.64 5.25
N ARG A 89 -1.09 -17.30 5.91
CA ARG A 89 -0.98 -17.22 7.37
C ARG A 89 -1.84 -16.08 7.93
N GLY A 90 -1.80 -14.91 7.30
CA GLY A 90 -2.60 -13.73 7.68
C GLY A 90 -4.05 -13.77 7.22
N ARG A 91 -4.45 -14.81 6.47
CA ARG A 91 -5.78 -14.94 5.85
C ARG A 91 -6.16 -13.71 5.02
N LEU A 92 -5.20 -13.14 4.29
CA LEU A 92 -5.45 -12.04 3.37
C LEU A 92 -6.08 -12.60 2.10
N SER A 93 -7.30 -12.17 1.77
CA SER A 93 -8.06 -12.71 0.63
C SER A 93 -7.50 -12.23 -0.71
N GLY A 94 -6.96 -11.02 -0.74
CA GLY A 94 -6.39 -10.43 -1.94
C GLY A 94 -5.76 -9.07 -1.67
N ALA A 95 -5.06 -8.55 -2.67
CA ALA A 95 -4.50 -7.20 -2.62
C ALA A 95 -4.45 -6.57 -4.01
N ALA A 96 -4.39 -5.24 -4.04
CA ALA A 96 -3.98 -4.50 -5.21
C ALA A 96 -2.47 -4.63 -5.37
N LEU A 97 -2.03 -5.41 -6.36
CA LEU A 97 -0.62 -5.49 -6.75
C LEU A 97 -0.38 -4.43 -7.82
N THR A 98 0.43 -3.43 -7.48
CA THR A 98 0.54 -2.19 -8.25
C THR A 98 1.54 -2.30 -9.40
N ILE A 99 1.07 -2.09 -10.62
CA ILE A 99 1.91 -1.75 -11.77
C ILE A 99 2.44 -0.34 -11.57
N PHE A 100 3.75 -0.21 -11.41
CA PHE A 100 4.39 1.05 -11.07
C PHE A 100 5.60 1.27 -11.97
N GLY A 101 5.87 2.54 -12.24
CA GLY A 101 7.08 3.00 -12.90
C GLY A 101 7.26 4.48 -12.60
N TRP A 102 8.50 4.89 -12.39
CA TRP A 102 8.85 6.28 -12.08
C TRP A 102 10.26 6.59 -12.60
N PRO A 103 10.68 7.86 -12.62
CA PRO A 103 12.06 8.16 -13.01
C PRO A 103 13.02 7.76 -11.88
N GLU A 104 13.32 6.46 -11.79
CA GLU A 104 14.20 5.87 -10.77
C GLU A 104 15.60 6.48 -10.85
N ILE A 105 16.01 7.12 -9.76
CA ILE A 105 17.27 7.87 -9.70
C ILE A 105 18.39 7.09 -9.05
N TRP A 106 18.10 6.01 -8.32
CA TRP A 106 19.07 5.28 -7.51
C TRP A 106 19.78 4.14 -8.25
N ASN A 107 19.39 3.87 -9.49
CA ASN A 107 19.97 2.79 -10.29
C ASN A 107 21.24 3.21 -11.02
N GLY A 108 22.28 2.38 -10.95
CA GLY A 108 23.51 2.54 -11.73
C GLY A 108 24.70 3.12 -10.95
N ASP A 109 25.87 3.09 -11.57
CA ASP A 109 27.11 3.59 -10.98
C ASP A 109 27.06 5.11 -10.80
N ASN A 110 27.44 5.59 -9.61
CA ASN A 110 27.43 7.02 -9.25
C ASN A 110 26.02 7.64 -9.18
N ALA A 111 25.00 6.84 -8.91
CA ALA A 111 23.69 7.33 -8.52
C ALA A 111 23.80 8.35 -7.35
N PRO A 112 22.90 9.34 -7.27
CA PRO A 112 21.67 9.46 -8.04
C PRO A 112 21.82 10.17 -9.40
N HIS A 113 20.93 9.88 -10.35
CA HIS A 113 20.93 10.48 -11.68
C HIS A 113 19.69 11.34 -11.95
N ARG A 114 19.87 12.54 -12.52
CA ARG A 114 18.74 13.40 -12.88
C ARG A 114 17.96 12.81 -14.07
N PRO A 115 16.62 12.90 -14.06
CA PRO A 115 15.82 12.35 -15.13
C PRO A 115 16.16 12.96 -16.50
N THR A 116 16.30 12.11 -17.50
CA THR A 116 16.39 12.50 -18.92
C THR A 116 15.16 12.01 -19.68
N ALA A 117 15.04 12.33 -20.97
CA ALA A 117 13.93 11.83 -21.79
C ALA A 117 13.87 10.28 -21.83
N GLY A 118 15.01 9.60 -21.71
CA GLY A 118 15.08 8.12 -21.70
C GLY A 118 14.48 7.48 -20.44
N PHE A 119 14.32 8.22 -19.34
CA PHE A 119 13.75 7.68 -18.10
C PHE A 119 12.27 7.32 -18.25
N ILE A 120 11.56 7.90 -19.23
CA ILE A 120 10.18 7.49 -19.55
C ILE A 120 10.17 6.03 -20.05
N ASP A 121 11.14 5.64 -20.90
CA ASP A 121 11.22 4.28 -21.41
C ASP A 121 11.66 3.28 -20.32
N GLU A 122 12.56 3.69 -19.43
CA GLU A 122 12.94 2.87 -18.27
C GLU A 122 11.75 2.66 -17.32
N ALA A 123 10.99 3.72 -17.05
CA ALA A 123 9.78 3.63 -16.24
C ALA A 123 8.67 2.77 -16.90
N ARG A 124 8.62 2.70 -18.25
CA ARG A 124 7.77 1.74 -18.97
C ARG A 124 8.28 0.31 -18.81
N HIS A 125 9.60 0.11 -18.86
CA HIS A 125 10.21 -1.20 -18.63
C HIS A 125 9.85 -1.74 -17.24
N GLU A 126 9.90 -0.88 -16.22
CA GLU A 126 9.43 -1.20 -14.88
C GLU A 126 7.96 -1.69 -14.84
N GLN A 127 7.05 -0.96 -15.50
CA GLN A 127 5.64 -1.36 -15.57
C GLN A 127 5.45 -2.72 -16.25
N GLU A 128 6.14 -2.95 -17.38
CA GLU A 128 6.07 -4.22 -18.10
C GLU A 128 6.64 -5.39 -17.30
N THR A 129 7.72 -5.16 -16.55
CA THR A 129 8.31 -6.16 -15.66
C THR A 129 7.36 -6.52 -14.53
N ARG A 130 6.77 -5.54 -13.84
CA ARG A 130 5.76 -5.80 -12.79
C ARG A 130 4.52 -6.53 -13.33
N TYR A 131 4.10 -6.22 -14.55
CA TYR A 131 3.01 -6.96 -15.20
C TYR A 131 3.39 -8.41 -15.51
N LYS A 132 4.61 -8.64 -16.01
CA LYS A 132 5.13 -10.00 -16.24
C LYS A 132 5.22 -10.80 -14.95
N ILE A 133 5.65 -10.18 -13.85
CA ILE A 133 5.68 -10.80 -12.52
C ILE A 133 4.28 -11.24 -12.09
N ILE A 134 3.29 -10.34 -12.14
CA ILE A 134 1.89 -10.66 -11.76
C ILE A 134 1.33 -11.79 -12.64
N SER A 135 1.52 -11.70 -13.96
CA SER A 135 1.01 -12.73 -14.88
C SER A 135 1.72 -14.08 -14.69
N THR A 136 3.01 -14.07 -14.34
CA THR A 136 3.81 -15.26 -14.02
C THR A 136 3.34 -15.91 -12.72
N LEU A 137 3.07 -15.12 -11.67
CA LEU A 137 2.51 -15.60 -10.40
C LEU A 137 1.22 -16.41 -10.64
N VAL A 138 0.31 -15.90 -11.46
CA VAL A 138 -0.96 -16.58 -11.78
C VAL A 138 -0.73 -17.83 -12.63
N ARG A 139 0.21 -17.78 -13.59
CA ARG A 139 0.55 -18.92 -14.45
C ARG A 139 1.13 -20.08 -13.66
N ASP A 140 2.05 -19.79 -12.75
CA ASP A 140 2.84 -20.79 -12.05
C ASP A 140 2.11 -21.34 -10.82
N PHE A 141 1.18 -20.57 -10.23
CA PHE A 141 0.40 -20.96 -9.06
C PHE A 141 -1.13 -20.89 -9.27
N PRO A 142 -1.69 -21.53 -10.32
CA PRO A 142 -3.10 -21.35 -10.71
C PRO A 142 -4.12 -21.89 -9.69
N ASN A 143 -3.67 -22.75 -8.77
CA ASN A 143 -4.47 -23.28 -7.67
C ASN A 143 -4.43 -22.40 -6.42
N GLN A 144 -3.53 -21.42 -6.35
CA GLN A 144 -3.34 -20.53 -5.20
C GLN A 144 -3.66 -19.07 -5.52
N VAL A 145 -3.53 -18.64 -6.78
CA VAL A 145 -3.65 -17.23 -7.18
C VAL A 145 -4.46 -17.10 -8.46
N ALA A 146 -5.28 -16.05 -8.54
CA ALA A 146 -5.83 -15.59 -9.81
C ALA A 146 -6.12 -14.08 -9.77
N ILE A 147 -6.25 -13.47 -10.95
CA ILE A 147 -6.63 -12.06 -11.07
C ILE A 147 -8.15 -11.92 -10.95
N ALA A 148 -8.59 -10.98 -10.12
CA ALA A 148 -9.98 -10.54 -10.03
C ALA A 148 -10.20 -9.35 -10.97
N TYR A 149 -11.08 -9.50 -11.97
CA TYR A 149 -11.43 -8.42 -12.89
C TYR A 149 -12.72 -7.70 -12.51
N THR A 150 -13.49 -8.28 -11.61
CA THR A 150 -14.74 -7.76 -11.05
C THR A 150 -14.82 -8.06 -9.54
N PRO A 151 -15.67 -7.34 -8.79
CA PRO A 151 -15.94 -7.67 -7.40
C PRO A 151 -16.44 -9.11 -7.20
N ASP A 152 -17.18 -9.65 -8.18
CA ASP A 152 -17.69 -11.02 -8.13
C ASP A 152 -16.58 -12.06 -8.33
N ASP A 153 -15.58 -11.76 -9.18
CA ASP A 153 -14.36 -12.57 -9.25
C ASP A 153 -13.64 -12.59 -7.91
N PHE A 154 -13.51 -11.44 -7.23
CA PHE A 154 -12.85 -11.37 -5.94
C PHE A 154 -13.55 -12.25 -4.90
N ARG A 155 -14.89 -12.17 -4.81
CA ARG A 155 -15.70 -13.00 -3.92
C ARG A 155 -15.59 -14.49 -4.26
N ARG A 156 -15.64 -14.84 -5.55
CA ARG A 156 -15.50 -16.21 -6.02
C ARG A 156 -14.12 -16.77 -5.66
N LEU A 157 -13.04 -16.03 -5.90
CA LEU A 157 -11.67 -16.46 -5.64
C LEU A 157 -11.41 -16.66 -4.14
N HIS A 158 -11.92 -15.79 -3.28
CA HIS A 158 -11.90 -16.02 -1.84
C HIS A 158 -12.62 -17.32 -1.45
N GLY A 159 -13.81 -17.58 -2.01
CA GLY A 159 -14.53 -18.84 -1.78
C GLY A 159 -13.82 -20.09 -2.32
N GLU A 160 -12.99 -19.94 -3.35
CA GLU A 160 -12.10 -20.99 -3.88
C GLU A 160 -10.80 -21.16 -3.06
N GLY A 161 -10.56 -20.31 -2.05
CA GLY A 161 -9.33 -20.31 -1.27
C GLY A 161 -8.10 -19.80 -2.03
N LYS A 162 -8.31 -18.99 -3.07
CA LYS A 162 -7.24 -18.38 -3.88
C LYS A 162 -7.02 -16.93 -3.48
N PHE A 163 -5.75 -16.51 -3.44
CA PHE A 163 -5.38 -15.11 -3.34
C PHE A 163 -5.83 -14.36 -4.59
N ALA A 164 -6.69 -13.36 -4.40
CA ALA A 164 -7.25 -12.54 -5.45
C ALA A 164 -6.34 -11.33 -5.74
N VAL A 165 -5.65 -11.37 -6.88
CA VAL A 165 -4.87 -10.22 -7.37
C VAL A 165 -5.81 -9.20 -8.01
N PHE A 166 -5.85 -8.00 -7.46
CA PHE A 166 -6.42 -6.84 -8.12
C PHE A 166 -5.28 -6.06 -8.80
N ILE A 167 -5.37 -5.76 -10.09
CA ILE A 167 -4.31 -5.01 -10.78
C ILE A 167 -4.62 -3.51 -10.69
N SER A 168 -3.84 -2.80 -9.88
CA SER A 168 -3.77 -1.33 -9.86
C SER A 168 -2.61 -0.86 -10.74
N MET A 169 -2.64 0.41 -11.13
CA MET A 169 -1.51 1.10 -11.74
C MET A 169 -1.33 2.46 -11.07
N LEU A 170 -0.10 2.81 -10.72
CA LEU A 170 0.23 4.08 -10.08
C LEU A 170 1.28 4.82 -10.92
N ASN A 171 1.10 6.15 -11.00
CA ASN A 171 1.92 7.11 -11.73
C ASN A 171 1.66 7.16 -13.24
N ALA A 172 1.31 8.37 -13.73
CA ALA A 172 1.12 8.64 -15.15
C ALA A 172 2.42 8.89 -15.92
N TYR A 173 3.54 9.15 -15.23
CA TYR A 173 4.84 9.45 -15.84
C TYR A 173 5.24 8.50 -16.99
N PRO A 174 5.14 7.16 -16.85
CA PRO A 174 5.53 6.25 -17.93
C PRO A 174 4.67 6.36 -19.19
N LEU A 175 3.46 6.91 -19.09
CA LEU A 175 2.52 7.01 -20.22
C LEU A 175 2.85 8.17 -21.16
N GLY A 176 3.77 9.07 -20.76
CA GLY A 176 4.13 10.25 -21.54
C GLY A 176 2.89 11.09 -21.86
N ASN A 177 2.61 11.30 -23.15
CA ASN A 177 1.44 12.08 -23.60
C ASN A 177 0.30 11.21 -24.18
N ASP A 178 0.38 9.87 -24.07
CA ASP A 178 -0.61 8.96 -24.68
C ASP A 178 -1.69 8.53 -23.70
N VAL A 179 -2.79 9.30 -23.62
CA VAL A 179 -3.97 8.93 -22.81
C VAL A 179 -4.59 7.60 -23.27
N ASN A 180 -4.43 7.21 -24.55
CA ASN A 180 -4.96 5.93 -25.06
C ASN A 180 -4.19 4.72 -24.53
N ALA A 181 -3.05 4.91 -23.87
CA ALA A 181 -2.37 3.83 -23.17
C ALA A 181 -3.24 3.26 -22.03
N LEU A 182 -4.15 4.05 -21.46
CA LEU A 182 -5.12 3.59 -20.46
C LEU A 182 -6.00 2.46 -20.98
N ASP A 183 -6.44 2.51 -22.24
CA ASP A 183 -7.21 1.44 -22.89
C ASP A 183 -6.45 0.11 -22.84
N LYS A 184 -5.17 0.15 -23.20
CA LYS A 184 -4.31 -1.03 -23.31
C LYS A 184 -4.12 -1.66 -21.93
N TRP A 185 -3.86 -0.85 -20.91
CA TRP A 185 -3.70 -1.32 -19.54
C TRP A 185 -5.02 -1.85 -18.94
N ALA A 186 -6.15 -1.19 -19.20
CA ALA A 186 -7.47 -1.68 -18.78
C ALA A 186 -7.81 -3.03 -19.45
N ALA A 187 -7.52 -3.18 -20.74
CA ALA A 187 -7.70 -4.45 -21.47
C ALA A 187 -6.81 -5.57 -20.91
N ARG A 188 -5.64 -5.23 -20.37
CA ARG A 188 -4.71 -6.14 -19.68
C ARG A 188 -5.07 -6.43 -18.23
N GLY A 189 -6.16 -5.86 -17.72
CA GLY A 189 -6.68 -6.18 -16.40
C GLY A 189 -6.55 -5.08 -15.34
N MET A 190 -5.97 -3.92 -15.66
CA MET A 190 -5.94 -2.78 -14.74
C MET A 190 -7.36 -2.36 -14.37
N ARG A 191 -7.64 -2.20 -13.06
CA ARG A 191 -8.95 -1.79 -12.52
C ARG A 191 -8.92 -0.58 -11.60
N MET A 192 -7.73 -0.08 -11.26
CA MET A 192 -7.54 1.21 -10.58
C MET A 192 -6.32 1.93 -11.16
N PHE A 193 -6.40 3.25 -11.32
CA PHE A 193 -5.31 4.08 -11.81
C PHE A 193 -5.12 5.31 -10.92
N GLY A 194 -3.91 5.47 -10.36
CA GLY A 194 -3.48 6.65 -9.64
C GLY A 194 -2.59 7.54 -10.50
N PHE A 195 -2.89 8.82 -10.57
CA PHE A 195 -2.21 9.76 -11.47
C PHE A 195 -0.77 10.06 -11.06
N SER A 196 -0.48 10.03 -9.76
CA SER A 196 0.73 10.64 -9.20
C SER A 196 1.52 9.66 -8.36
N TYR A 197 2.80 9.96 -8.20
CA TYR A 197 3.69 9.46 -7.14
C TYR A 197 4.44 10.66 -6.57
N VAL A 198 5.60 10.48 -5.94
CA VAL A 198 6.57 11.57 -5.76
C VAL A 198 6.97 12.15 -7.12
N GLY A 199 7.02 13.48 -7.20
CA GLY A 199 7.32 14.22 -8.42
C GLY A 199 6.09 14.52 -9.27
N ASN A 200 6.07 15.70 -9.88
CA ASN A 200 5.03 16.05 -10.84
C ASN A 200 5.19 15.23 -12.13
N ASN A 201 4.11 15.10 -12.90
CA ASN A 201 4.17 14.57 -14.24
C ASN A 201 3.31 15.41 -15.20
N ALA A 202 3.33 15.09 -16.49
CA ALA A 202 2.63 15.88 -17.51
C ALA A 202 1.09 15.88 -17.36
N TRP A 203 0.52 15.02 -16.50
CA TRP A 203 -0.93 14.85 -16.35
C TRP A 203 -1.45 15.52 -15.08
N ALA A 204 -0.71 15.41 -13.97
CA ALA A 204 -1.14 15.90 -12.66
C ALA A 204 0.03 16.36 -11.79
N ASP A 205 -0.23 17.40 -11.00
CA ASP A 205 0.65 17.84 -9.93
C ASP A 205 0.59 16.86 -8.75
N SER A 206 1.76 16.53 -8.19
CA SER A 206 1.92 15.68 -7.00
C SER A 206 1.77 16.49 -5.72
N SER A 207 1.34 15.83 -4.63
CA SER A 207 1.44 16.41 -3.28
C SER A 207 2.89 16.58 -2.83
N ARG A 208 3.82 15.91 -3.48
CA ARG A 208 5.25 15.84 -3.17
C ARG A 208 6.08 16.19 -4.41
N PRO A 209 6.07 17.44 -4.89
CA PRO A 209 6.97 17.86 -5.97
C PRO A 209 8.43 17.63 -5.53
N LEU A 210 9.27 17.10 -6.42
CA LEU A 210 10.66 16.79 -6.08
C LEU A 210 11.61 17.80 -6.73
N PRO A 211 12.31 18.64 -5.96
CA PRO A 211 13.25 19.62 -6.51
C PRO A 211 14.37 18.99 -7.35
N PHE A 212 14.74 17.73 -7.07
CA PHE A 212 15.71 16.99 -7.88
C PHE A 212 15.25 16.77 -9.33
N PHE A 213 13.93 16.73 -9.56
CA PHE A 213 13.31 16.70 -10.89
C PHE A 213 13.08 18.10 -11.47
N ASN A 214 13.51 19.14 -10.76
CA ASN A 214 13.22 20.54 -11.06
C ASN A 214 11.71 20.85 -11.03
N ASP A 215 10.97 20.18 -10.15
CA ASP A 215 9.55 20.44 -9.97
C ASP A 215 9.28 21.76 -9.26
N SER A 216 8.15 22.38 -9.61
CA SER A 216 7.53 23.46 -8.86
C SER A 216 6.21 22.99 -8.27
N ARG A 217 5.85 23.50 -7.09
CA ARG A 217 4.55 23.19 -6.48
C ARG A 217 3.40 23.69 -7.37
N ASP A 218 2.40 22.84 -7.55
CA ASP A 218 1.19 23.13 -8.34
C ASP A 218 1.49 23.67 -9.75
N ALA A 219 2.48 23.09 -10.44
CA ALA A 219 2.96 23.59 -11.74
C ALA A 219 1.87 23.63 -12.82
N LEU A 220 0.93 22.68 -12.79
CA LEU A 220 -0.24 22.60 -13.68
C LEU A 220 -1.47 23.29 -13.10
N GLY A 221 -1.44 23.65 -11.81
CA GLY A 221 -2.61 24.09 -11.06
C GLY A 221 -3.62 22.95 -10.81
N GLY A 222 -3.15 21.70 -10.70
CA GLY A 222 -3.96 20.50 -10.54
C GLY A 222 -3.71 19.50 -11.68
N LEU A 223 -4.66 19.37 -12.60
CA LEU A 223 -4.60 18.53 -13.79
C LEU A 223 -4.29 19.36 -15.04
N SER A 224 -3.44 18.84 -15.91
CA SER A 224 -3.31 19.33 -17.28
C SER A 224 -4.53 18.92 -18.12
N GLU A 225 -4.61 19.41 -19.37
CA GLU A 225 -5.63 18.94 -20.32
C GLU A 225 -5.57 17.43 -20.58
N LEU A 226 -4.37 16.82 -20.56
CA LEU A 226 -4.21 15.36 -20.63
C LEU A 226 -4.80 14.69 -19.39
N GLY A 227 -4.54 15.24 -18.20
CA GLY A 227 -5.09 14.73 -16.95
C GLY A 227 -6.62 14.76 -16.92
N LYS A 228 -7.23 15.85 -17.39
CA LYS A 228 -8.70 15.97 -17.50
C LYS A 228 -9.29 14.96 -18.49
N GLN A 229 -8.66 14.78 -19.65
CA GLN A 229 -9.05 13.74 -20.62
C GLN A 229 -8.96 12.34 -20.01
N ALA A 230 -7.89 12.06 -19.25
CA ALA A 230 -7.70 10.79 -18.57
C ALA A 230 -8.79 10.50 -17.53
N VAL A 231 -9.26 11.50 -16.76
CA VAL A 231 -10.41 11.33 -15.84
C VAL A 231 -11.64 10.79 -16.57
N HIS A 232 -12.01 11.43 -17.69
CA HIS A 232 -13.14 10.97 -18.49
C HIS A 232 -12.90 9.58 -19.08
N ARG A 233 -11.68 9.31 -19.57
CA ARG A 233 -11.35 8.00 -20.15
C ARG A 233 -11.41 6.88 -19.11
N LEU A 234 -10.94 7.10 -17.89
CA LEU A 234 -11.01 6.13 -16.78
C LEU A 234 -12.45 5.82 -16.41
N ASN A 235 -13.31 6.85 -16.32
CA ASN A 235 -14.74 6.62 -16.12
C ASN A 235 -15.37 5.81 -17.27
N ASP A 236 -15.00 6.07 -18.53
CA ASP A 236 -15.51 5.31 -19.69
C ASP A 236 -15.07 3.84 -19.65
N LEU A 237 -13.84 3.59 -19.21
CA LEU A 237 -13.28 2.24 -19.06
C LEU A 237 -13.79 1.49 -17.83
N GLY A 238 -14.46 2.15 -16.89
CA GLY A 238 -14.84 1.54 -15.61
C GLY A 238 -13.63 1.22 -14.73
N VAL A 239 -12.61 2.06 -14.79
CA VAL A 239 -11.40 1.98 -13.95
C VAL A 239 -11.53 2.97 -12.79
N ILE A 240 -11.25 2.51 -11.58
CA ILE A 240 -11.29 3.33 -10.36
C ILE A 240 -10.22 4.41 -10.46
N ILE A 241 -10.60 5.66 -10.19
CA ILE A 241 -9.63 6.76 -10.08
C ILE A 241 -9.08 6.78 -8.66
N ASP A 242 -7.77 6.63 -8.53
CA ASP A 242 -7.04 6.76 -7.27
C ASP A 242 -6.44 8.16 -7.13
N VAL A 243 -6.74 8.82 -6.00
CA VAL A 243 -6.31 10.18 -5.68
C VAL A 243 -5.22 10.25 -4.60
N SER A 244 -4.73 9.11 -4.09
CA SER A 244 -3.50 9.10 -3.30
C SER A 244 -2.34 9.68 -4.12
N GLN A 245 -1.38 10.34 -3.44
CA GLN A 245 -0.22 11.03 -4.02
C GLN A 245 -0.50 12.33 -4.80
N MET A 246 -1.74 12.57 -5.25
CA MET A 246 -2.09 13.77 -6.01
C MET A 246 -2.05 15.03 -5.14
N SER A 247 -1.74 16.19 -5.73
CA SER A 247 -1.92 17.48 -5.07
C SER A 247 -3.39 17.72 -4.73
N THR A 248 -3.65 18.59 -3.73
CA THR A 248 -5.01 18.98 -3.34
C THR A 248 -5.82 19.52 -4.51
N LYS A 249 -5.24 20.39 -5.35
CA LYS A 249 -5.92 20.96 -6.53
C LYS A 249 -6.27 19.90 -7.56
N ALA A 250 -5.39 18.93 -7.78
CA ALA A 250 -5.64 17.84 -8.72
C ALA A 250 -6.78 16.94 -8.21
N LEU A 251 -6.80 16.61 -6.91
CA LEU A 251 -7.90 15.87 -6.26
C LEU A 251 -9.23 16.63 -6.40
N GLU A 252 -9.25 17.93 -6.12
CA GLU A 252 -10.44 18.77 -6.28
C GLU A 252 -10.98 18.72 -7.72
N GLN A 253 -10.11 18.79 -8.72
CA GLN A 253 -10.51 18.71 -10.12
C GLN A 253 -11.01 17.31 -10.51
N VAL A 254 -10.38 16.23 -10.02
CA VAL A 254 -10.92 14.87 -10.17
C VAL A 254 -12.33 14.78 -9.59
N SER A 255 -12.58 15.39 -8.42
CA SER A 255 -13.91 15.39 -7.79
C SER A 255 -14.98 16.13 -8.58
N GLN A 256 -14.59 17.14 -9.37
CA GLN A 256 -15.50 17.90 -10.22
C GLN A 256 -15.77 17.20 -11.56
N LEU A 257 -14.80 16.44 -12.07
CA LEU A 257 -14.83 15.85 -13.41
C LEU A 257 -15.30 14.39 -13.42
N SER A 258 -15.05 13.63 -12.35
CA SER A 258 -15.40 12.22 -12.27
C SER A 258 -16.90 12.05 -12.07
N ARG A 259 -17.53 11.19 -12.88
CA ARG A 259 -18.92 10.73 -12.69
C ARG A 259 -19.04 9.46 -11.85
N ALA A 260 -17.91 8.88 -11.47
CA ALA A 260 -17.82 7.63 -10.71
C ALA A 260 -17.12 7.87 -9.37
N PRO A 261 -17.36 7.04 -8.35
CA PRO A 261 -16.65 7.15 -7.07
C PRO A 261 -15.14 7.05 -7.26
N MET A 262 -14.39 7.85 -6.49
CA MET A 262 -12.92 7.79 -6.43
C MET A 262 -12.45 7.10 -5.15
N VAL A 263 -11.20 6.66 -5.14
CA VAL A 263 -10.55 6.03 -3.98
C VAL A 263 -9.29 6.81 -3.65
N ALA A 264 -8.92 6.90 -2.37
CA ALA A 264 -7.53 7.12 -1.99
C ALA A 264 -6.98 5.76 -1.54
N SER A 265 -6.13 5.12 -2.35
CA SER A 265 -5.74 3.72 -2.14
C SER A 265 -4.75 3.51 -0.98
N HIS A 266 -4.07 4.57 -0.56
CA HIS A 266 -3.14 4.57 0.57
C HIS A 266 -2.93 6.00 1.08
N SER A 267 -3.77 6.49 1.98
CA SER A 267 -3.60 7.84 2.54
C SER A 267 -3.98 7.90 4.02
N ALA A 268 -3.39 8.83 4.78
CA ALA A 268 -3.75 9.07 6.18
C ALA A 268 -4.31 10.49 6.39
N PRO A 269 -5.02 10.76 7.50
CA PRO A 269 -5.54 12.09 7.80
C PRO A 269 -4.45 13.08 8.26
N ARG A 270 -4.50 14.33 7.78
CA ARG A 270 -3.58 15.41 8.21
C ARG A 270 -3.68 15.75 9.70
N ALA A 271 -4.81 15.43 10.32
CA ALA A 271 -5.02 15.65 11.74
C ALA A 271 -4.08 14.84 12.65
N LEU A 272 -3.49 13.74 12.14
CA LEU A 272 -2.47 12.98 12.86
C LEU A 272 -1.07 13.52 12.57
N VAL A 273 -0.76 13.69 11.29
CA VAL A 273 0.50 14.27 10.81
C VAL A 273 0.21 15.27 9.70
N ASP A 274 0.50 16.54 9.94
CA ASP A 274 0.22 17.61 8.98
C ASP A 274 1.33 17.70 7.92
N ILE A 275 1.16 16.89 6.87
CA ILE A 275 2.01 16.85 5.67
C ILE A 275 1.14 16.87 4.42
N PRO A 276 1.62 17.44 3.30
CA PRO A 276 0.85 17.50 2.06
C PRO A 276 0.40 16.14 1.53
N ARG A 277 1.16 15.07 1.84
CA ARG A 277 0.85 13.69 1.47
C ARG A 277 -0.42 13.15 2.13
N ASN A 278 -0.79 13.69 3.28
CA ASN A 278 -1.99 13.31 4.01
C ASN A 278 -3.21 14.13 3.54
N LEU A 279 -4.41 13.61 3.81
CA LEU A 279 -5.67 14.22 3.43
C LEU A 279 -6.20 15.15 4.52
N SER A 280 -6.55 16.37 4.14
CA SER A 280 -7.38 17.25 4.95
C SER A 280 -8.80 16.71 5.09
N ASP A 281 -9.54 17.23 6.07
CA ASP A 281 -10.97 16.90 6.24
C ASP A 281 -11.78 17.20 4.97
N GLN A 282 -11.47 18.29 4.27
CA GLN A 282 -12.16 18.67 3.03
C GLN A 282 -11.91 17.66 1.92
N GLU A 283 -10.66 17.23 1.71
CA GLU A 283 -10.32 16.21 0.71
C GLU A 283 -11.01 14.88 1.02
N MET A 284 -11.07 14.47 2.29
CA MET A 284 -11.83 13.28 2.69
C MET A 284 -13.34 13.43 2.40
N GLN A 285 -13.94 14.62 2.62
CA GLN A 285 -15.34 14.86 2.26
C GLN A 285 -15.57 14.78 0.74
N LEU A 286 -14.64 15.26 -0.10
CA LEU A 286 -14.75 15.14 -1.55
C LEU A 286 -14.79 13.67 -2.00
N ILE A 287 -13.91 12.84 -1.43
CA ILE A 287 -13.89 11.40 -1.68
C ILE A 287 -15.22 10.78 -1.23
N LYS A 288 -15.70 11.10 -0.02
CA LYS A 288 -17.00 10.64 0.50
C LYS A 288 -18.16 11.03 -0.42
N HIS A 289 -18.24 12.29 -0.83
CA HIS A 289 -19.34 12.81 -1.66
C HIS A 289 -19.40 12.15 -3.04
N SER A 290 -18.28 11.64 -3.56
CA SER A 290 -18.28 10.81 -4.77
C SER A 290 -18.88 9.40 -4.58
N GLY A 291 -19.15 8.99 -3.33
CA GLY A 291 -19.47 7.60 -2.95
C GLY A 291 -18.23 6.74 -2.63
N GLY A 292 -17.06 7.38 -2.64
CA GLY A 292 -15.72 6.79 -2.60
C GLY A 292 -15.28 6.25 -1.25
N VAL A 293 -14.01 5.82 -1.18
CA VAL A 293 -13.40 5.25 0.03
C VAL A 293 -11.98 5.80 0.22
N VAL A 294 -11.64 6.12 1.47
CA VAL A 294 -10.27 6.39 1.91
C VAL A 294 -9.71 5.13 2.56
N GLN A 295 -8.73 4.51 1.91
CA GLN A 295 -8.01 3.36 2.44
C GLN A 295 -6.87 3.88 3.31
N ILE A 296 -7.02 3.73 4.63
CA ILE A 296 -6.09 4.27 5.62
C ILE A 296 -4.80 3.48 5.57
N VAL A 297 -3.69 4.17 5.33
CA VAL A 297 -2.39 3.54 5.11
C VAL A 297 -1.61 3.31 6.40
N GLY A 298 -1.06 2.11 6.56
CA GLY A 298 -0.13 1.73 7.62
C GLY A 298 1.29 2.26 7.42
N PHE A 299 1.46 3.52 7.02
CA PHE A 299 2.77 4.14 6.80
C PHE A 299 3.22 4.92 8.05
N PRO A 300 4.29 4.50 8.75
CA PRO A 300 4.61 4.99 10.09
C PRO A 300 4.64 6.51 10.25
N THR A 301 5.39 7.20 9.38
CA THR A 301 5.61 8.66 9.49
C THR A 301 4.44 9.49 8.95
N TYR A 302 3.39 8.86 8.43
CA TYR A 302 2.16 9.54 8.01
C TYR A 302 1.09 9.52 9.12
N ILE A 303 1.22 8.63 10.10
CA ILE A 303 0.25 8.49 11.20
C ILE A 303 0.83 8.86 12.57
N LYS A 304 2.17 8.96 12.68
CA LYS A 304 2.86 9.40 13.89
C LYS A 304 3.91 10.46 13.56
N PRO A 305 3.87 11.65 14.20
CA PRO A 305 4.89 12.67 14.02
C PRO A 305 6.28 12.17 14.42
N LEU A 306 7.32 12.68 13.77
CA LEU A 306 8.72 12.37 14.12
C LEU A 306 9.03 12.81 15.55
N SER A 307 9.81 11.98 16.26
CA SER A 307 10.32 12.32 17.58
C SER A 307 11.25 13.55 17.55
N GLN A 308 11.34 14.28 18.68
CA GLN A 308 12.25 15.42 18.79
C GLN A 308 13.71 15.02 18.52
N ALA A 309 14.13 13.84 18.96
CA ALA A 309 15.48 13.33 18.73
C ALA A 309 15.80 13.19 17.23
N THR A 310 14.84 12.72 16.43
CA THR A 310 14.97 12.63 14.97
C THR A 310 14.97 14.02 14.33
N LEU A 311 14.09 14.92 14.78
CA LEU A 311 14.08 16.32 14.31
C LEU A 311 15.41 17.04 14.58
N ASP A 312 16.03 16.81 15.73
CA ASP A 312 17.33 17.39 16.08
C ASP A 312 18.44 16.86 15.15
N LYS A 313 18.47 15.55 14.87
CA LYS A 313 19.39 14.95 13.89
C LYS A 313 19.20 15.52 12.49
N LEU A 314 17.94 15.64 12.04
CA LEU A 314 17.61 16.22 10.74
C LEU A 314 18.02 17.69 10.65
N ASN A 315 17.78 18.50 11.67
CA ASN A 315 18.20 19.90 11.70
C ASN A 315 19.74 20.04 11.71
N ALA A 316 20.45 19.16 12.41
CA ALA A 316 21.91 19.11 12.36
C ALA A 316 22.42 18.72 10.97
N LEU A 317 21.77 17.77 10.28
CA LEU A 317 22.07 17.43 8.89
C LEU A 317 21.82 18.62 7.95
N ARG A 318 20.64 19.24 8.05
CA ARG A 318 20.24 20.40 7.25
C ARG A 318 21.26 21.54 7.37
N ALA A 319 21.70 21.85 8.58
CA ALA A 319 22.73 22.87 8.80
C ALA A 319 24.06 22.56 8.09
N ARG A 320 24.50 21.30 8.03
CA ARG A 320 25.72 20.89 7.28
C ARG A 320 25.60 21.07 5.78
N PHE A 321 24.37 21.11 5.26
CA PHE A 321 24.06 21.28 3.84
C PHE A 321 23.51 22.68 3.52
N ASP A 322 23.71 23.66 4.41
CA ASP A 322 23.30 25.07 4.28
C ASP A 322 21.77 25.26 4.16
N LEU A 323 20.98 24.31 4.68
CA LEU A 323 19.52 24.40 4.73
C LEU A 323 19.03 25.00 6.05
N GLN A 324 17.95 25.76 5.99
CA GLN A 324 17.29 26.31 7.17
C GLN A 324 16.68 25.20 8.05
N PRO A 325 16.53 25.42 9.37
CA PRO A 325 15.81 24.48 10.23
C PRO A 325 14.40 24.17 9.73
N LEU A 326 13.91 22.96 10.02
CA LEU A 326 12.57 22.50 9.66
C LEU A 326 11.49 23.38 10.31
N GLN A 327 10.50 23.81 9.52
CA GLN A 327 9.30 24.52 10.00
C GLN A 327 8.05 23.62 10.08
N GLY A 328 8.20 22.37 9.66
CA GLY A 328 7.15 21.35 9.58
C GLY A 328 7.75 20.05 9.06
N LEU A 329 6.91 19.04 8.84
CA LEU A 329 7.37 17.70 8.47
C LEU A 329 7.52 17.45 6.98
N GLU A 330 7.03 18.36 6.12
CA GLU A 330 7.11 18.19 4.66
C GLU A 330 8.54 17.95 4.18
N MET A 331 9.48 18.79 4.60
CA MET A 331 10.91 18.68 4.23
C MET A 331 11.70 17.77 5.18
N ALA A 332 11.04 17.19 6.17
CA ALA A 332 11.63 16.23 7.09
C ALA A 332 11.57 14.80 6.53
N LEU A 333 10.52 14.49 5.76
CA LEU A 333 10.22 13.15 5.26
C LEU A 333 10.74 12.90 3.84
N MET A 334 11.23 13.94 3.15
CA MET A 334 11.85 13.84 1.83
C MET A 334 12.74 15.07 1.57
N PRO A 335 13.72 14.99 0.65
CA PRO A 335 14.57 16.12 0.26
C PRO A 335 13.81 17.13 -0.64
N GLY A 336 12.86 17.86 -0.04
CA GLY A 336 11.90 18.73 -0.73
C GLY A 336 12.25 20.22 -0.79
N ASP A 337 13.36 20.68 -0.21
CA ASP A 337 13.75 22.10 -0.24
C ASP A 337 14.01 22.58 -1.69
N PRO A 338 13.36 23.67 -2.17
CA PRO A 338 13.47 24.10 -3.56
C PRO A 338 14.91 24.36 -4.05
N VAL A 339 15.81 24.80 -3.16
CA VAL A 339 17.23 25.07 -3.49
C VAL A 339 17.97 23.80 -3.93
N ILE A 340 17.47 22.61 -3.60
CA ILE A 340 18.06 21.33 -4.02
C ILE A 340 18.07 21.20 -5.55
N THR A 341 17.20 21.90 -6.28
CA THR A 341 17.20 21.87 -7.75
C THR A 341 18.55 22.25 -8.37
N VAL A 342 19.32 23.15 -7.74
CA VAL A 342 20.63 23.60 -8.25
C VAL A 342 21.82 22.80 -7.71
N TRP A 343 21.59 21.81 -6.84
CA TRP A 343 22.67 20.99 -6.29
C TRP A 343 23.25 20.03 -7.34
N SER A 344 24.51 19.63 -7.17
CA SER A 344 25.04 18.51 -7.93
C SER A 344 24.36 17.20 -7.51
N GLU A 345 24.34 16.23 -8.41
CA GLU A 345 23.85 14.87 -8.14
C GLU A 345 24.51 14.27 -6.90
N GLN A 346 25.83 14.41 -6.78
CA GLN A 346 26.58 13.96 -5.60
C GLN A 346 26.12 14.62 -4.31
N ARG A 347 25.97 15.96 -4.29
CA ARG A 347 25.52 16.68 -3.08
C ARG A 347 24.11 16.25 -2.68
N PHE A 348 23.21 16.04 -3.65
CA PHE A 348 21.88 15.51 -3.39
C PHE A 348 21.94 14.08 -2.85
N GLY A 349 22.73 13.19 -3.46
CA GLY A 349 22.91 11.80 -3.03
C GLY A 349 23.42 11.69 -1.59
N ASP A 350 24.41 12.50 -1.23
CA ASP A 350 24.98 12.55 0.12
C ASP A 350 23.94 13.02 1.16
N TYR A 351 23.13 14.03 0.81
CA TYR A 351 22.08 14.55 1.69
C TYR A 351 20.92 13.56 1.84
N ALA A 352 20.38 13.07 0.72
CA ALA A 352 19.22 12.19 0.69
C ALA A 352 19.53 10.86 1.40
N SER A 353 20.70 10.25 1.15
CA SER A 353 21.11 9.02 1.84
C SER A 353 21.20 9.21 3.36
N GLN A 354 21.77 10.33 3.83
CA GLN A 354 21.83 10.63 5.26
C GLN A 354 20.46 10.96 5.86
N LEU A 355 19.59 11.66 5.11
CA LEU A 355 18.23 11.95 5.53
C LEU A 355 17.44 10.66 5.74
N TYR A 356 17.46 9.75 4.76
CA TYR A 356 16.74 8.48 4.85
C TYR A 356 17.34 7.57 5.93
N GLY A 357 18.66 7.53 6.09
CA GLY A 357 19.29 6.81 7.20
C GLY A 357 18.86 7.31 8.58
N ILE A 358 18.66 8.63 8.75
CA ILE A 358 18.11 9.18 10.00
C ILE A 358 16.63 8.76 10.19
N LEU A 359 15.84 8.72 9.12
CA LEU A 359 14.43 8.32 9.18
C LEU A 359 14.28 6.82 9.49
N ASP A 360 15.19 5.97 9.03
CA ASP A 360 15.20 4.53 9.34
C ASP A 360 15.41 4.24 10.83
N GLU A 361 16.01 5.18 11.57
CA GLU A 361 16.18 5.10 13.03
C GLU A 361 14.92 5.54 13.82
N GLU A 362 13.92 6.15 13.17
CA GLU A 362 12.71 6.62 13.85
C GLU A 362 11.88 5.43 14.36
N PRO A 363 11.48 5.42 15.65
CA PRO A 363 10.63 4.36 16.17
C PRO A 363 9.29 4.27 15.44
N LYS A 364 9.06 3.14 14.76
CA LYS A 364 7.84 2.87 13.99
C LYS A 364 6.58 3.15 14.80
N ALA A 365 5.56 3.66 14.10
CA ALA A 365 4.20 3.76 14.63
C ALA A 365 3.65 2.35 14.95
N THR A 366 2.66 2.32 15.84
CA THR A 366 2.05 1.10 16.37
C THR A 366 0.65 0.90 15.79
N LEU A 367 0.07 -0.29 16.01
CA LEU A 367 -1.35 -0.53 15.72
C LEU A 367 -2.30 0.45 16.40
N LYS A 368 -1.93 0.98 17.57
CA LYS A 368 -2.74 2.01 18.24
C LYS A 368 -2.78 3.31 17.44
N ASP A 369 -1.64 3.76 16.92
CA ASP A 369 -1.57 4.97 16.07
C ASP A 369 -2.41 4.77 14.79
N TYR A 370 -2.41 3.55 14.25
CA TYR A 370 -3.21 3.19 13.08
C TYR A 370 -4.71 3.15 13.39
N GLY A 371 -5.10 2.56 14.51
CA GLY A 371 -6.48 2.61 14.99
C GLY A 371 -6.98 4.04 15.23
N ASP A 372 -6.11 4.95 15.73
CA ASP A 372 -6.44 6.37 15.90
C ASP A 372 -6.70 7.04 14.53
N ALA A 373 -5.95 6.66 13.49
CA ALA A 373 -6.17 7.14 12.12
C ALA A 373 -7.51 6.66 11.53
N ILE A 374 -7.83 5.38 11.74
CA ILE A 374 -9.11 4.79 11.30
C ILE A 374 -10.28 5.45 12.04
N ASP A 375 -10.22 5.59 13.37
CA ASP A 375 -11.26 6.24 14.17
C ASP A 375 -11.51 7.67 13.71
N TYR A 376 -10.44 8.42 13.45
CA TYR A 376 -10.54 9.79 12.95
C TYR A 376 -11.26 9.83 11.59
N ALA A 377 -10.85 8.98 10.65
CA ALA A 377 -11.48 8.90 9.33
C ALA A 377 -12.95 8.49 9.43
N VAL A 378 -13.27 7.42 10.18
CA VAL A 378 -14.65 6.94 10.37
C VAL A 378 -15.53 8.03 10.98
N LYS A 379 -15.02 8.79 11.96
CA LYS A 379 -15.73 9.93 12.55
C LYS A 379 -16.03 11.04 11.55
N LYS A 380 -15.14 11.28 10.58
CA LYS A 380 -15.28 12.37 9.60
C LYS A 380 -16.13 11.99 8.40
N ILE A 381 -15.93 10.80 7.86
CA ILE A 381 -16.57 10.38 6.60
C ILE A 381 -17.53 9.20 6.71
N GLY A 382 -17.62 8.56 7.88
CA GLY A 382 -18.51 7.45 8.15
C GLY A 382 -17.91 6.09 7.79
N ILE A 383 -18.38 5.04 8.46
CA ILE A 383 -17.82 3.67 8.34
C ILE A 383 -17.89 3.12 6.91
N ASP A 384 -18.82 3.61 6.10
CA ASP A 384 -18.99 3.16 4.71
C ASP A 384 -17.94 3.75 3.74
N HIS A 385 -17.08 4.66 4.20
CA HIS A 385 -16.13 5.39 3.35
C HIS A 385 -14.68 5.22 3.78
N VAL A 386 -14.40 4.25 4.65
CA VAL A 386 -13.05 3.96 5.16
C VAL A 386 -12.68 2.52 4.85
N GLY A 387 -11.41 2.26 4.57
CA GLY A 387 -10.86 0.92 4.66
C GLY A 387 -9.36 0.93 4.92
N ILE A 388 -8.66 -0.13 4.51
CA ILE A 388 -7.32 -0.48 5.01
C ILE A 388 -6.33 -0.64 3.86
N SER A 389 -5.11 -0.15 4.05
CA SER A 389 -3.96 -0.47 3.20
C SER A 389 -2.65 -0.45 3.97
N SER A 390 -1.62 -1.13 3.44
CA SER A 390 -0.32 -1.24 4.11
C SER A 390 0.77 -0.33 3.56
N ASP A 391 0.83 -0.15 2.23
CA ASP A 391 2.04 0.33 1.52
C ASP A 391 3.24 -0.62 1.64
N PHE A 392 2.98 -1.93 1.78
CA PHE A 392 4.02 -2.94 1.87
C PHE A 392 4.92 -2.95 0.63
N ASN A 393 6.20 -3.22 0.87
CA ASN A 393 7.32 -3.16 -0.07
C ASN A 393 7.66 -1.76 -0.61
N ASP A 394 7.07 -0.68 -0.07
CA ASP A 394 7.46 0.72 -0.35
C ASP A 394 7.51 1.60 0.92
N GLY A 395 7.93 1.01 2.05
CA GLY A 395 8.14 1.71 3.34
C GLY A 395 7.01 1.55 4.36
N GLY A 396 5.87 0.96 3.96
CA GLY A 396 4.77 0.64 4.85
C GLY A 396 5.10 -0.41 5.92
N GLY A 397 4.16 -0.58 6.85
CA GLY A 397 4.23 -1.57 7.93
C GLY A 397 4.58 -0.96 9.28
N LEU A 398 3.90 -1.47 10.31
CA LEU A 398 3.85 -0.92 11.65
C LEU A 398 4.45 -1.89 12.66
N ASN A 399 4.71 -1.41 13.87
CA ASN A 399 4.93 -2.32 14.99
C ASN A 399 3.62 -3.08 15.29
N GLY A 400 3.65 -4.40 15.09
CA GLY A 400 2.50 -5.30 15.16
C GLY A 400 1.78 -5.55 13.83
N TRP A 401 2.22 -4.94 12.73
CA TRP A 401 1.77 -5.28 11.37
C TRP A 401 2.88 -5.04 10.35
N LYS A 402 3.90 -5.90 10.39
CA LYS A 402 5.15 -5.76 9.62
C LYS A 402 5.08 -6.32 8.19
N ASP A 403 4.18 -7.27 7.96
CA ASP A 403 3.94 -7.93 6.68
C ASP A 403 2.50 -8.48 6.64
N VAL A 404 2.09 -9.04 5.49
CA VAL A 404 0.71 -9.52 5.30
C VAL A 404 0.30 -10.67 6.23
N SER A 405 1.24 -11.37 6.87
CA SER A 405 0.91 -12.45 7.81
C SER A 405 0.30 -11.95 9.13
N GLU A 406 0.49 -10.67 9.45
CA GLU A 406 0.02 -10.04 10.67
C GLU A 406 -1.31 -9.28 10.49
N ALA A 407 -2.01 -9.45 9.35
CA ALA A 407 -3.27 -8.76 9.07
C ALA A 407 -4.31 -8.89 10.22
N ARG A 408 -4.40 -10.07 10.85
CA ARG A 408 -5.25 -10.32 12.02
C ARG A 408 -4.99 -9.39 13.22
N ASN A 409 -3.79 -8.83 13.35
CA ASN A 409 -3.46 -7.93 14.44
C ASN A 409 -4.17 -6.57 14.29
N VAL A 410 -4.39 -6.12 13.04
CA VAL A 410 -5.24 -4.95 12.76
C VAL A 410 -6.68 -5.25 13.17
N THR A 411 -7.19 -6.44 12.88
CA THR A 411 -8.52 -6.89 13.32
C THR A 411 -8.63 -6.90 14.85
N ALA A 412 -7.59 -7.36 15.55
CA ALA A 412 -7.55 -7.35 17.01
C ALA A 412 -7.58 -5.93 17.60
N GLU A 413 -6.89 -4.97 16.99
CA GLU A 413 -6.98 -3.55 17.36
C GLU A 413 -8.41 -3.01 17.18
N LEU A 414 -9.04 -3.29 16.04
CA LEU A 414 -10.40 -2.84 15.76
C LEU A 414 -11.44 -3.44 16.73
N ILE A 415 -11.32 -4.73 17.05
CA ILE A 415 -12.16 -5.38 18.07
C ILE A 415 -11.97 -4.71 19.43
N SER A 416 -10.72 -4.41 19.81
CA SER A 416 -10.39 -3.76 21.09
C SER A 416 -10.98 -2.36 21.21
N ARG A 417 -11.21 -1.67 20.08
CA ARG A 417 -11.88 -0.36 20.01
C ARG A 417 -13.41 -0.45 19.95
N GLY A 418 -13.97 -1.65 19.85
CA GLY A 418 -15.41 -1.87 19.83
C GLY A 418 -16.06 -1.81 18.45
N TYR A 419 -15.30 -1.91 17.36
CA TYR A 419 -15.88 -2.10 16.04
C TYR A 419 -16.62 -3.45 15.97
N THR A 420 -17.80 -3.44 15.35
CA THR A 420 -18.56 -4.68 15.15
C THR A 420 -17.94 -5.53 14.04
N GLU A 421 -18.26 -6.83 13.99
CA GLU A 421 -17.82 -7.69 12.88
C GLU A 421 -18.24 -7.13 11.51
N ALA A 422 -19.42 -6.51 11.42
CA ALA A 422 -19.93 -5.90 10.20
C ALA A 422 -19.11 -4.67 9.78
N ASP A 423 -18.70 -3.84 10.74
CA ASP A 423 -17.86 -2.67 10.47
C ASP A 423 -16.45 -3.10 10.04
N ILE A 424 -15.89 -4.12 10.69
CA ILE A 424 -14.59 -4.68 10.33
C ILE A 424 -14.61 -5.26 8.92
N ALA A 425 -15.66 -5.99 8.54
CA ALA A 425 -15.82 -6.51 7.18
C ALA A 425 -15.94 -5.39 6.11
N LYS A 426 -16.53 -4.24 6.47
CA LYS A 426 -16.57 -3.05 5.60
C LYS A 426 -15.17 -2.47 5.41
N LEU A 427 -14.44 -2.23 6.50
CA LEU A 427 -13.08 -1.69 6.52
C LEU A 427 -12.11 -2.56 5.72
N TRP A 428 -12.19 -3.88 5.89
CA TRP A 428 -11.30 -4.83 5.24
C TRP A 428 -11.56 -5.03 3.75
N GLY A 429 -12.62 -4.47 3.16
CA GLY A 429 -12.79 -4.56 1.72
C GLY A 429 -14.23 -4.43 1.25
N GLY A 430 -15.23 -4.62 2.11
CA GLY A 430 -16.64 -4.46 1.74
C GLY A 430 -16.93 -3.10 1.09
N ASN A 431 -16.34 -2.03 1.64
CA ASN A 431 -16.47 -0.68 1.08
C ASN A 431 -15.77 -0.53 -0.28
N PHE A 432 -14.56 -1.06 -0.41
CA PHE A 432 -13.81 -1.01 -1.67
C PHE A 432 -14.53 -1.80 -2.78
N LEU A 433 -15.02 -3.00 -2.48
CA LEU A 433 -15.79 -3.82 -3.44
C LEU A 433 -17.09 -3.14 -3.89
N ARG A 434 -17.75 -2.37 -3.01
CA ARG A 434 -18.91 -1.54 -3.38
C ARG A 434 -18.50 -0.46 -4.37
N VAL A 435 -17.42 0.28 -4.09
CA VAL A 435 -16.94 1.33 -5.00
C VAL A 435 -16.55 0.74 -6.35
N TRP A 436 -15.83 -0.38 -6.35
CA TRP A 436 -15.43 -1.06 -7.58
C TRP A 436 -16.65 -1.46 -8.44
N ASP A 437 -17.69 -2.03 -7.84
CA ASP A 437 -18.95 -2.36 -8.52
C ASP A 437 -19.63 -1.12 -9.13
N GLN A 438 -19.72 -0.03 -8.35
CA GLN A 438 -20.31 1.23 -8.81
C GLN A 438 -19.54 1.84 -9.99
N VAL A 439 -18.20 1.81 -9.93
CA VAL A 439 -17.35 2.31 -11.02
C VAL A 439 -17.56 1.49 -12.29
N GLN A 440 -17.58 0.15 -12.21
CA GLN A 440 -17.82 -0.69 -13.38
C GLN A 440 -19.20 -0.47 -13.99
N LYS A 441 -20.24 -0.30 -13.17
CA LYS A 441 -21.61 0.03 -13.63
C LYS A 441 -21.72 1.41 -14.28
N SER A 442 -20.83 2.34 -13.94
CA SER A 442 -20.77 3.69 -14.55
C SER A 442 -20.01 3.74 -15.89
N SER A 443 -19.41 2.62 -16.30
CA SER A 443 -18.63 2.51 -17.53
C SER A 443 -19.46 2.78 -18.78
N ARG A 444 -18.82 3.39 -19.77
CA ARG A 444 -19.40 3.70 -21.09
C ARG A 444 -18.32 3.43 -22.13
N PRO A 445 -17.94 2.16 -22.34
CA PRO A 445 -16.87 1.83 -23.27
C PRO A 445 -17.29 2.26 -24.68
N VAL A 446 -16.49 3.12 -25.31
CA VAL A 446 -16.66 3.42 -26.73
C VAL A 446 -16.42 2.12 -27.50
N VAL A 447 -17.46 1.58 -28.13
CA VAL A 447 -17.34 0.45 -29.04
C VAL A 447 -16.49 0.93 -30.21
N LYS A 448 -15.23 0.48 -30.30
CA LYS A 448 -14.42 0.68 -31.50
C LYS A 448 -15.01 -0.21 -32.59
N HIS A 449 -15.62 0.40 -33.61
CA HIS A 449 -16.06 -0.27 -34.83
C HIS A 449 -14.88 -0.78 -35.65
#